data_AF-A0A497Q9T7-F1
#
_entry.id   AF-A0A497Q9T7-F1
#
_cell.length_a   1.000
_cell.length_b   1.000
_cell.length_c   1.000
_cell.angle_alpha   90.00
_cell.angle_beta   90.00
_cell.angle_gamma   90.00
#
_symmetry.space_group_name_H-M   'P 1'
#
loop_
_entity.id
_entity.type
_entity.pdbx_description
1 polymer ?
#
loop_
_entity_poly.entity_id
_entity_poly.type
_entity_poly.pdbx_seq_one_letter_code
_entity_poly.pdbx_strand_id
1 'polypeptide(L)'
;MSSKDKVKKIYRCPVCKKTHEIYFPADFASNRSKYPFSYVFLHKYENSENIEDKDKEILTTIYIDAHLNIRGVEAIINEDDTNILSKDTSKEIIGKLTRFILELQEEHEILIKKYNELEKKYEKSIS
;
A
#
# COMPACT_ATOMS: atom_id res chain seq x y z
N MET A 1 -9.18 5.45 -24.92
CA MET A 1 -8.99 6.20 -23.66
C MET A 1 -7.79 7.13 -23.86
N SER A 2 -8.00 8.44 -23.72
CA SER A 2 -6.97 9.46 -23.93
C SER A 2 -5.87 9.32 -22.87
N SER A 3 -4.61 9.40 -23.29
CA SER A 3 -3.39 9.22 -22.48
C SER A 3 -3.13 10.31 -21.43
N LYS A 4 -4.10 11.22 -21.17
CA LYS A 4 -3.91 12.44 -20.37
C LYS A 4 -4.30 12.35 -18.89
N ASP A 5 -4.96 11.29 -18.43
CA ASP A 5 -5.53 11.22 -17.06
C ASP A 5 -4.86 10.17 -16.16
N LYS A 6 -3.56 9.92 -16.35
CA LYS A 6 -2.81 8.99 -15.49
C LYS A 6 -2.00 9.74 -14.44
N VAL A 7 -2.23 9.42 -13.17
CA VAL A 7 -1.47 9.90 -12.03
C VAL A 7 -0.24 9.02 -11.85
N LYS A 8 0.94 9.61 -12.03
CA LYS A 8 2.21 8.95 -11.77
C LYS A 8 2.50 8.94 -10.28
N LYS A 9 2.91 7.79 -9.75
CA LYS A 9 3.43 7.62 -8.40
C LYS A 9 4.76 6.88 -8.45
N ILE A 10 5.62 7.19 -7.49
CA ILE A 10 6.93 6.58 -7.35
C ILE A 10 7.00 5.87 -6.00
N TYR A 11 7.67 4.72 -5.97
CA TYR A 11 7.90 3.99 -4.73
C TYR A 11 9.29 3.35 -4.76
N ARG A 12 9.88 3.17 -3.57
CA ARG A 12 11.13 2.44 -3.44
C ARG A 12 10.81 0.97 -3.16
N CYS A 13 11.19 0.07 -4.05
CA CYS A 13 11.03 -1.36 -3.83
C CYS A 13 12.03 -1.81 -2.75
N PRO A 14 11.55 -2.41 -1.63
CA PRO A 14 12.44 -2.85 -0.56
C PRO A 14 13.30 -4.06 -0.95
N VAL A 15 12.91 -4.81 -1.98
CA VAL A 15 13.67 -5.95 -2.54
C VAL A 15 14.71 -5.46 -3.55
N CYS A 16 14.32 -4.74 -4.61
CA CYS A 16 15.25 -4.21 -5.63
C CYS A 16 16.17 -3.10 -5.09
N LYS A 17 15.82 -2.45 -3.97
CA LYS A 17 16.45 -1.22 -3.45
C LYS A 17 16.43 -0.03 -4.42
N LYS A 18 15.68 -0.13 -5.53
CA LYS A 18 15.49 0.89 -6.57
C LYS A 18 14.13 1.57 -6.49
N THR A 19 14.03 2.73 -7.13
CA THR A 19 12.77 3.48 -7.29
C THR A 19 12.08 3.02 -8.56
N HIS A 20 10.81 2.64 -8.46
CA HIS A 20 9.96 2.27 -9.59
C HIS A 20 8.82 3.27 -9.76
N GLU A 21 8.24 3.27 -10.96
CA GLU A 21 7.13 4.14 -11.33
C GLU A 21 5.88 3.31 -11.60
N ILE A 22 4.74 3.81 -11.14
CA ILE A 22 3.43 3.23 -11.39
C ILE A 22 2.46 4.33 -11.79
N TYR A 23 1.44 3.93 -12.55
CA TYR A 23 0.49 4.86 -13.13
C TYR A 23 -0.93 4.41 -12.78
N PHE A 24 -1.67 5.28 -12.09
CA PHE A 24 -3.07 5.06 -11.78
C PHE A 24 -3.96 5.92 -12.68
N PRO A 25 -5.13 5.43 -13.11
CA PRO A 25 -6.21 6.31 -13.53
C PRO A 25 -6.53 7.36 -12.45
N ALA A 26 -6.90 8.58 -12.84
CA ALA A 26 -7.26 9.63 -11.86
C ALA A 26 -8.45 9.23 -10.96
N ASP A 27 -9.35 8.39 -11.46
CA ASP A 27 -10.52 7.85 -10.76
C ASP A 27 -10.23 6.51 -10.04
N PHE A 28 -8.97 6.06 -9.97
CA PHE A 28 -8.63 4.74 -9.43
C PHE A 28 -9.09 4.50 -7.99
N ALA A 29 -9.15 5.57 -7.18
CA ALA A 29 -9.65 5.52 -5.81
C ALA A 29 -11.18 5.68 -5.73
N SER A 30 -11.85 6.28 -6.72
CA SER A 30 -13.20 6.85 -6.55
C SER A 30 -14.27 5.85 -6.09
N ASN A 31 -14.13 4.56 -6.43
CA ASN A 31 -15.10 3.50 -6.11
C ASN A 31 -14.69 2.64 -4.92
N ARG A 32 -13.69 3.04 -4.13
CA ARG A 32 -13.24 2.30 -2.94
C ARG A 32 -13.98 2.76 -1.70
N SER A 33 -14.56 1.81 -0.97
CA SER A 33 -15.31 2.05 0.27
C SER A 33 -14.44 2.16 1.52
N LYS A 34 -13.18 1.72 1.45
CA LYS A 34 -12.24 1.69 2.59
C LYS A 34 -10.81 2.00 2.12
N TYR A 35 -10.05 2.63 3.00
CA TYR A 35 -8.67 3.06 2.77
C TYR A 35 -7.76 2.79 3.98
N PRO A 36 -6.44 2.63 3.78
CA PRO A 36 -5.81 2.44 2.47
C PRO A 36 -6.26 1.13 1.82
N PHE A 37 -6.30 1.08 0.50
CA PHE A 37 -6.60 -0.15 -0.25
C PHE A 37 -5.32 -0.73 -0.87
N SER A 38 -5.30 -2.04 -1.07
CA SER A 38 -4.16 -2.73 -1.67
C SER A 38 -4.23 -2.68 -3.20
N TYR A 39 -3.07 -2.42 -3.82
CA TYR A 39 -2.83 -2.66 -5.23
C TYR A 39 -1.65 -3.60 -5.36
N VAL A 40 -1.86 -4.72 -6.05
CA VAL A 40 -0.91 -5.82 -6.14
C VAL A 40 -0.51 -6.01 -7.60
N PHE A 41 0.79 -6.12 -7.86
CA PHE A 41 1.34 -6.32 -9.19
C PHE A 41 2.70 -7.02 -9.12
N LEU A 42 3.14 -7.58 -10.25
CA LEU A 42 4.45 -8.20 -10.42
C LEU A 42 5.39 -7.25 -11.15
N HIS A 43 6.67 -7.23 -10.76
CA HIS A 43 7.75 -6.63 -11.54
C HIS A 43 9.00 -7.53 -11.47
N LYS A 44 9.87 -7.42 -12.47
CA LYS A 44 11.13 -8.17 -12.50
C LYS A 44 12.14 -7.58 -11.51
N TYR A 45 13.04 -8.41 -10.98
CA TYR A 45 14.14 -7.92 -10.15
C TYR A 45 15.14 -7.10 -10.98
N GLU A 46 15.26 -5.81 -10.65
CA GLU A 46 16.04 -4.85 -11.44
C GLU A 46 17.46 -4.61 -10.89
N ASN A 47 17.92 -5.36 -9.89
CA ASN A 47 19.18 -5.08 -9.18
C ASN A 47 20.21 -6.23 -9.22
N SER A 48 20.15 -7.12 -10.22
CA SER A 48 21.17 -8.17 -10.36
C SER A 48 22.16 -7.93 -11.49
N GLU A 49 23.44 -8.06 -11.15
CA GLU A 49 24.53 -8.29 -12.10
C GLU A 49 24.54 -9.76 -12.59
N ASN A 50 23.93 -10.68 -11.83
CA ASN A 50 23.78 -12.09 -12.19
C ASN A 50 22.54 -12.32 -13.08
N ILE A 51 22.72 -13.13 -14.12
CA ILE A 51 21.68 -13.43 -15.11
C ILE A 51 20.53 -14.24 -14.49
N GLU A 52 20.81 -15.15 -13.56
CA GLU A 52 19.81 -16.03 -12.92
C GLU A 52 18.78 -15.28 -12.07
N ASP A 53 19.13 -14.13 -11.51
CA ASP A 53 18.21 -13.33 -10.69
C ASP A 53 17.36 -12.37 -11.52
N LYS A 54 17.69 -12.11 -12.80
CA LYS A 54 16.97 -11.13 -13.64
C LYS A 54 15.56 -11.58 -14.00
N ASP A 55 15.31 -12.89 -13.99
CA ASP A 55 14.01 -13.46 -14.29
C ASP A 55 13.15 -13.71 -13.05
N LYS A 56 13.69 -13.44 -11.85
CA LYS A 56 12.89 -13.49 -10.61
C LYS A 56 11.80 -12.43 -10.65
N GLU A 57 10.57 -12.87 -10.44
CA GLU A 57 9.42 -11.98 -10.30
C GLU A 57 9.23 -11.57 -8.85
N ILE A 58 8.80 -10.32 -8.65
CA ILE A 58 8.58 -9.73 -7.33
C ILE A 58 7.13 -9.34 -7.22
N LEU A 59 6.42 -10.01 -6.31
CA LEU A 59 5.07 -9.63 -5.94
C LEU A 59 5.13 -8.40 -5.06
N THR A 60 4.58 -7.29 -5.55
CA THR A 60 4.58 -6.01 -4.86
C THR A 60 3.16 -5.63 -4.50
N THR A 61 2.94 -5.37 -3.21
CA THR A 61 1.70 -4.81 -2.68
C THR A 61 1.97 -3.39 -2.23
N ILE A 62 1.20 -2.44 -2.72
CA ILE A 62 1.23 -1.05 -2.26
C ILE A 62 -0.10 -0.67 -1.62
N TYR A 63 -0.02 0.10 -0.56
CA TYR A 63 -1.18 0.60 0.18
C TYR A 63 -1.45 2.03 -0.22
N ILE A 64 -2.63 2.30 -0.79
CA ILE A 64 -2.96 3.57 -1.41
C ILE A 64 -4.13 4.22 -0.69
N ASP A 65 -4.02 5.51 -0.36
CA ASP A 65 -5.11 6.29 0.24
C ASP A 65 -6.07 6.91 -0.80
N ALA A 66 -7.08 7.63 -0.31
CA ALA A 66 -8.07 8.31 -1.15
C ALA A 66 -7.49 9.39 -2.09
N HIS A 67 -6.29 9.88 -1.79
CA HIS A 67 -5.57 10.89 -2.57
C HIS A 67 -4.47 10.27 -3.46
N LEU A 68 -4.51 8.95 -3.65
CA LEU A 68 -3.52 8.17 -4.39
C LEU A 68 -2.10 8.25 -3.81
N ASN A 69 -1.94 8.59 -2.54
CA ASN A 69 -0.64 8.54 -1.87
C ASN A 69 -0.33 7.11 -1.43
N ILE A 70 0.93 6.72 -1.60
CA ILE A 70 1.43 5.44 -1.14
C ILE A 70 1.74 5.55 0.35
N ARG A 71 1.06 4.74 1.15
CA ARG A 71 1.18 4.67 2.61
C ARG A 71 2.08 3.54 3.09
N GLY A 72 2.31 2.54 2.24
CA GLY A 72 3.25 1.46 2.50
C GLY A 72 3.50 0.62 1.25
N VAL A 73 4.61 -0.10 1.29
CA VAL A 73 5.07 -1.00 0.21
C VAL A 73 5.57 -2.28 0.84
N GLU A 74 5.05 -3.40 0.35
CA GLU A 74 5.57 -4.73 0.61
C GLU A 74 6.02 -5.35 -0.71
N ALA A 75 7.17 -6.01 -0.71
CA ALA A 75 7.66 -6.72 -1.88
C ALA A 75 8.25 -8.06 -1.44
N ILE A 76 7.91 -9.12 -2.16
CA ILE A 76 8.33 -10.49 -1.88
C ILE A 76 8.85 -11.08 -3.19
N ILE A 77 10.03 -11.71 -3.15
CA ILE A 77 10.56 -12.47 -4.29
C ILE A 77 9.71 -13.73 -4.42
N ASN A 78 9.13 -13.95 -5.59
CA ASN A 78 8.45 -15.19 -5.88
C ASN A 78 9.52 -16.26 -6.21
N GLU A 79 9.78 -17.15 -5.26
CA GLU A 79 10.77 -18.24 -5.42
C GLU A 79 10.20 -19.44 -6.19
N ASP A 80 8.88 -19.51 -6.36
CA ASP A 80 8.19 -20.59 -7.09
C ASP A 80 7.62 -20.09 -8.43
N ASP A 81 8.19 -20.58 -9.53
CA ASP A 81 7.79 -20.29 -10.92
C ASP A 81 6.32 -20.69 -11.26
N THR A 82 5.61 -21.34 -10.33
CA THR A 82 4.27 -21.92 -10.60
C THR A 82 3.19 -21.54 -9.59
N ASN A 83 3.51 -20.84 -8.50
CA ASN A 83 2.54 -20.54 -7.44
C ASN A 83 2.70 -19.12 -6.86
N ILE A 84 2.14 -18.15 -7.58
CA ILE A 84 2.13 -16.71 -7.27
C ILE A 84 1.62 -16.40 -5.84
N LEU A 85 0.86 -17.32 -5.23
CA LEU A 85 0.34 -17.23 -3.86
C LEU A 85 0.57 -18.55 -3.13
N SER A 86 1.81 -18.83 -2.73
CA SER A 86 2.03 -19.89 -1.74
C SER A 86 1.19 -19.59 -0.48
N LYS A 87 0.71 -20.65 0.19
CA LYS A 87 -0.11 -20.52 1.40
C LYS A 87 0.62 -19.73 2.50
N ASP A 88 1.94 -19.83 2.54
CA ASP A 88 2.76 -19.18 3.56
C ASP A 88 3.04 -17.71 3.20
N THR A 89 3.27 -17.39 1.93
CA THR A 89 3.29 -15.98 1.45
C THR A 89 1.97 -15.28 1.74
N SER A 90 0.85 -15.98 1.51
CA SER A 90 -0.49 -15.46 1.80
C SER A 90 -0.71 -15.20 3.29
N LYS A 91 -0.25 -16.11 4.16
CA LYS A 91 -0.31 -15.89 5.62
C LYS A 91 0.55 -14.71 6.06
N GLU A 92 1.72 -14.53 5.48
CA GLU A 92 2.62 -13.41 5.82
C GLU A 92 1.97 -12.07 5.45
N ILE A 93 1.41 -11.97 4.24
CA ILE A 93 0.66 -10.79 3.78
C ILE A 93 -0.55 -10.54 4.68
N ILE A 94 -1.36 -11.57 4.96
CA ILE A 94 -2.53 -11.45 5.86
C ILE A 94 -2.10 -11.00 7.25
N GLY A 95 -0.99 -11.52 7.79
CA GLY A 95 -0.46 -11.14 9.09
C GLY A 95 -0.02 -9.68 9.15
N LYS A 96 0.68 -9.19 8.12
CA LYS A 96 1.07 -7.78 8.00
C LYS A 96 -0.14 -6.86 7.86
N LEU A 97 -1.08 -7.22 6.99
CA LEU A 97 -2.35 -6.51 6.80
C LEU A 97 -3.15 -6.40 8.10
N THR A 98 -3.27 -7.50 8.83
CA THR A 98 -4.02 -7.54 10.09
C THR A 98 -3.41 -6.59 11.11
N ARG A 99 -2.07 -6.55 11.19
CA ARG A 99 -1.37 -5.63 12.09
C ARG A 99 -1.62 -4.17 11.73
N PHE A 100 -1.50 -3.81 10.45
CA PHE A 100 -1.79 -2.45 10.01
C PHE A 100 -3.24 -2.04 10.27
N ILE A 101 -4.19 -2.96 10.10
CA ILE A 101 -5.60 -2.70 10.43
C ILE A 101 -5.76 -2.39 11.92
N LEU A 102 -5.10 -3.15 12.80
CA LEU A 102 -5.16 -2.92 14.24
C LEU A 102 -4.53 -1.58 14.63
N GLU A 103 -3.36 -1.24 14.08
CA GLU A 103 -2.70 0.06 14.30
C GLU A 103 -3.60 1.23 13.86
N LEU A 104 -4.21 1.12 12.68
CA LEU A 104 -5.15 2.15 12.18
C LEU A 104 -6.42 2.27 13.03
N GLN A 105 -6.93 1.16 13.57
CA GLN A 105 -8.07 1.18 14.48
C GLN A 105 -7.73 1.91 15.79
N GLU A 106 -6.54 1.66 16.34
CA GLU A 106 -6.07 2.34 17.54
C GLU A 106 -5.89 3.86 17.32
N GLU A 107 -5.27 4.25 16.20
CA GLU A 107 -5.13 5.66 15.82
C GLU A 107 -6.49 6.36 15.66
N HIS A 108 -7.46 5.68 15.04
CA HIS A 108 -8.81 6.18 14.86
C HIS A 108 -9.52 6.41 16.20
N GLU A 109 -9.39 5.48 17.16
CA GLU A 109 -9.94 5.65 18.50
C GLU A 109 -9.33 6.84 19.26
N ILE A 110 -8.01 7.02 19.15
CA ILE A 110 -7.30 8.15 19.75
C ILE A 110 -7.80 9.48 19.15
N LEU A 111 -7.98 9.54 17.83
CA LEU A 111 -8.47 10.72 17.13
C LEU A 111 -9.90 11.07 17.54
N ILE A 112 -10.80 10.08 17.65
CA ILE A 112 -12.17 10.30 18.14
C ILE A 112 -12.17 10.88 19.55
N LYS A 113 -11.34 10.33 20.46
CA LYS A 113 -11.23 10.85 21.84
C LYS A 113 -10.80 12.32 21.84
N LYS A 114 -9.76 12.66 21.08
CA LYS A 114 -9.26 14.04 20.96
C LYS A 114 -10.32 14.98 20.38
N TYR A 115 -11.06 14.54 19.37
CA TYR A 115 -12.15 15.31 18.78
C TYR A 115 -13.23 15.63 19.81
N ASN A 116 -13.72 14.62 20.53
CA ASN A 116 -14.76 14.80 21.56
C ASN A 116 -14.29 15.70 22.72
N GLU A 117 -13.01 15.64 23.09
CA GLU A 117 -12.44 16.53 24.11
C GLU A 117 -12.38 17.99 23.65
N LEU A 118 -12.01 18.21 22.38
CA LEU A 118 -11.97 19.55 21.78
C LEU A 118 -13.37 20.14 21.63
N GLU A 119 -14.34 19.33 21.19
CA GLU A 119 -15.74 19.74 21.07
C GLU A 119 -16.31 20.19 22.42
N LYS A 120 -16.11 19.41 23.49
CA LYS A 120 -16.51 19.78 24.86
C LYS A 120 -15.83 21.06 25.37
N LYS A 121 -14.55 21.28 25.01
CA LYS A 121 -13.83 22.50 25.39
C LYS A 121 -14.37 23.72 24.63
N TYR A 122 -14.70 23.54 23.36
CA TYR A 122 -15.29 24.58 22.53
C TYR A 122 -16.67 24.99 23.05
N GLU A 123 -17.56 24.04 23.35
CA GLU A 123 -18.87 24.31 23.94
C GLU A 123 -18.77 25.09 25.26
N LYS A 124 -17.83 24.72 26.13
CA LYS A 124 -17.55 25.44 27.40
C LYS A 124 -16.96 26.84 27.22
N SER A 125 -16.39 27.15 26.06
CA SER A 125 -15.80 28.46 25.79
C SER A 125 -16.79 29.48 25.23
N ILE A 126 -18.00 29.02 24.85
CA ILE A 126 -19.04 29.84 24.21
C ILE A 126 -20.31 29.93 25.09
N SER A 127 -20.45 29.05 26.10
CA SER A 127 -21.36 29.22 27.24
C SER A 127 -20.73 30.07 28.33
#